data_AF-A0A2G7H3B6-F1
#
_entry.id   AF-A0A2G7H3B6-F1
#
_cell.length_a   1.000
_cell.length_b   1.000
_cell.length_c   1.000
_cell.angle_alpha   90.00
_cell.angle_beta   90.00
_cell.angle_gamma   90.00
#
_symmetry.space_group_name_H-M   'P 1'
#
loop_
_entity.id
_entity.type
_entity.pdbx_description
1 polymer ?
#
loop_
_entity_poly.entity_id
_entity_poly.type
_entity_poly.pdbx_seq_one_letter_code
_entity_poly.pdbx_strand_id
1 'polypeptide(L)'
;MGRTPRLEHAADEFLNEVTRQRPWTRARAEELLEALDSFLGRPAPLRAFTRATGEAWLRALHESERDEARELIGEFRAYLRDWGWLDALHPVNQPD
;
A
#
# COMPACT_ATOMS: atom_id res chain seq x y z
N MET A 1 5.12 -8.67 -21.85
CA MET A 1 3.80 -8.41 -21.22
C MET A 1 4.04 -7.90 -19.81
N GLY A 2 4.23 -6.59 -19.63
CA GLY A 2 4.52 -6.00 -18.32
C GLY A 2 3.26 -5.97 -17.46
N ARG A 3 3.13 -6.89 -16.50
CA ARG A 3 2.06 -6.82 -15.50
C ARG A 3 2.30 -5.57 -14.66
N THR A 4 1.40 -4.59 -14.74
CA THR A 4 1.43 -3.44 -13.83
C THR A 4 1.28 -3.99 -12.41
N PRO A 5 2.25 -3.77 -11.50
CA PRO A 5 2.10 -4.23 -10.13
C PRO A 5 0.88 -3.57 -9.50
N ARG A 6 0.10 -4.37 -8.80
CA ARG A 6 -1.16 -3.94 -8.17
C ARG A 6 -0.95 -3.72 -6.69
N LEU A 7 -1.80 -2.88 -6.10
CA LEU A 7 -1.75 -2.63 -4.67
C LEU A 7 -1.99 -3.91 -3.86
N GLU A 8 -2.94 -4.75 -4.27
CA GLU A 8 -3.22 -6.06 -3.65
C GLU A 8 -1.97 -6.96 -3.51
N HIS A 9 -1.07 -6.97 -4.50
CA HIS A 9 0.13 -7.81 -4.45
C HIS A 9 1.15 -7.31 -3.44
N ALA A 10 1.38 -6.00 -3.41
CA ALA A 10 2.29 -5.41 -2.44
C ALA A 10 1.70 -5.44 -1.03
N ALA A 11 0.38 -5.32 -0.90
CA ALA A 11 -0.35 -5.44 0.36
C ALA A 11 -0.23 -6.85 0.93
N ASP A 12 -0.39 -7.91 0.13
CA ASP A 12 -0.23 -9.30 0.60
C ASP A 12 1.18 -9.56 1.16
N GLU A 13 2.21 -9.13 0.43
CA GLU A 13 3.61 -9.29 0.87
C GLU A 13 3.92 -8.47 2.13
N PHE A 14 3.40 -7.25 2.22
CA PHE A 14 3.50 -6.44 3.43
C PHE A 14 2.76 -7.08 4.61
N LEU A 15 1.56 -7.63 4.39
CA LEU A 15 0.81 -8.34 5.44
C LEU A 15 1.55 -9.59 5.91
N ASN A 16 2.23 -10.31 5.02
CA ASN A 16 3.09 -11.44 5.39
C ASN A 16 4.27 -10.98 6.27
N GLU A 17 4.92 -9.87 5.94
CA GLU A 17 5.98 -9.26 6.76
C GLU A 17 5.47 -8.80 8.13
N VAL A 18 4.34 -8.08 8.16
CA VAL A 18 3.70 -7.61 9.40
C VAL A 18 3.28 -8.78 10.26
N THR A 19 2.70 -9.84 9.68
CA THR A 19 2.28 -11.04 10.43
C THR A 19 3.46 -11.73 11.11
N ARG A 20 4.65 -11.71 10.51
CA ARG A 20 5.87 -12.29 11.12
C ARG A 20 6.30 -11.53 12.37
N GLN A 21 6.13 -10.21 12.40
CA GLN A 21 6.55 -9.37 13.52
C GLN A 21 5.46 -9.18 14.56
N ARG A 22 4.23 -8.94 14.10
CA ARG A 22 3.04 -8.53 14.87
C ARG A 22 1.80 -9.26 14.31
N PRO A 23 1.60 -10.54 14.64
CA PRO A 23 0.47 -11.31 14.10
C PRO A 23 -0.90 -10.74 14.52
N TRP A 24 -0.99 -10.07 15.67
CA TRP A 24 -2.24 -9.47 16.16
C TRP A 24 -2.69 -8.24 15.36
N THR A 25 -1.80 -7.58 14.61
CA THR A 25 -2.16 -6.40 13.78
C THR A 25 -2.59 -6.78 12.37
N ARG A 26 -2.42 -8.05 11.96
CA ARG A 26 -2.71 -8.51 10.59
C ARG A 26 -4.12 -8.17 10.15
N ALA A 27 -5.13 -8.52 10.95
CA ALA A 27 -6.53 -8.32 10.60
C ALA A 27 -6.85 -6.84 10.35
N ARG A 28 -6.36 -5.95 11.22
CA ARG A 28 -6.56 -4.50 11.05
C ARG A 28 -5.81 -3.93 9.86
N ALA A 29 -4.56 -4.35 9.66
CA ALA A 29 -3.79 -3.96 8.49
C ALA A 29 -4.48 -4.40 7.19
N GLU A 30 -5.06 -5.61 7.16
CA GLU A 30 -5.76 -6.16 6.00
C GLU A 30 -7.03 -5.36 5.68
N GLU A 31 -7.87 -5.07 6.68
CA GLU A 31 -9.08 -4.26 6.49
C GLU A 31 -8.76 -2.85 5.98
N LEU A 32 -7.75 -2.20 6.55
CA LEU A 32 -7.32 -0.87 6.15
C LEU A 32 -6.75 -0.85 4.71
N LEU A 33 -5.95 -1.85 4.33
CA LEU A 33 -5.42 -1.96 2.97
C LEU A 33 -6.50 -2.32 1.95
N GLU A 34 -7.49 -3.13 2.32
CA GLU A 34 -8.64 -3.42 1.46
C GLU A 34 -9.53 -2.17 1.26
N ALA A 35 -9.73 -1.38 2.31
CA ALA A 35 -10.43 -0.10 2.22
C ALA A 35 -9.67 0.90 1.34
N LEU A 36 -8.34 0.93 1.42
CA LEU A 36 -7.49 1.73 0.54
C LEU A 36 -7.60 1.29 -0.93
N ASP A 37 -7.53 -0.02 -1.21
CA ASP A 37 -7.68 -0.55 -2.58
C ASP A 37 -9.05 -0.20 -3.16
N SER A 38 -10.10 -0.31 -2.35
CA SER A 38 -11.46 0.07 -2.71
C SER A 38 -11.58 1.57 -2.99
N PHE A 39 -10.95 2.42 -2.17
CA PHE A 39 -10.92 3.88 -2.36
C PHE A 39 -10.21 4.29 -3.66
N LEU A 40 -9.18 3.55 -4.07
CA LEU A 40 -8.42 3.80 -5.30
C LEU A 40 -9.06 3.16 -6.56
N GLY A 41 -10.11 2.35 -6.40
CA GLY A 41 -10.84 1.71 -7.49
C GLY A 41 -10.40 0.27 -7.78
N ARG A 42 -10.64 -0.64 -6.83
CA ARG A 42 -10.31 -2.08 -6.87
C ARG A 42 -10.58 -2.75 -8.24
N PRO A 43 -9.60 -3.45 -8.84
CA PRO A 43 -8.22 -3.61 -8.38
C PRO A 43 -7.35 -2.36 -8.68
N ALA A 44 -6.81 -1.73 -7.65
CA ALA A 44 -6.03 -0.52 -7.83
C ALA A 44 -4.60 -0.84 -8.32
N PRO A 45 -4.11 -0.15 -9.36
CA PRO A 45 -2.71 -0.30 -9.75
C PRO A 45 -1.83 0.36 -8.67
N LEU A 46 -0.66 -0.22 -8.36
CA LEU A 46 0.22 0.30 -7.31
C LEU A 46 0.62 1.77 -7.55
N ARG A 47 0.73 2.19 -8.82
CA ARG A 47 0.99 3.60 -9.20
C ARG A 47 -0.11 4.58 -8.77
N ALA A 48 -1.34 4.12 -8.53
CA ALA A 48 -2.42 4.96 -8.00
C ALA A 48 -2.21 5.30 -6.52
N PHE A 49 -1.43 4.47 -5.81
CA PHE A 49 -1.00 4.77 -4.46
C PHE A 49 0.14 5.78 -4.49
N THR A 50 -0.21 7.02 -4.20
CA THR A 50 0.70 8.15 -4.10
C THR A 50 0.56 8.79 -2.72
N ARG A 51 1.50 9.65 -2.36
CA ARG A 51 1.38 10.44 -1.13
C ARG A 51 0.05 11.21 -1.08
N ALA A 52 -0.34 11.84 -2.19
CA ALA A 52 -1.57 12.62 -2.27
C ALA A 52 -2.83 11.77 -2.09
N THR A 53 -2.89 10.59 -2.71
CA THR A 53 -4.04 9.70 -2.59
C THR A 53 -4.12 9.03 -1.22
N GLY A 54 -2.98 8.69 -0.60
CA GLY A 54 -2.93 8.22 0.79
C GLY A 54 -3.42 9.29 1.77
N GLU A 55 -2.99 10.55 1.61
CA GLU A 55 -3.50 11.66 2.43
C GLU A 55 -5.00 11.92 2.21
N ALA A 56 -5.50 11.77 0.98
CA ALA A 56 -6.93 11.90 0.68
C ALA A 56 -7.75 10.79 1.35
N TRP A 57 -7.26 9.54 1.30
CA TRP A 57 -7.89 8.41 1.97
C TRP A 57 -7.95 8.60 3.49
N LEU A 58 -6.84 9.03 4.12
CA LEU A 58 -6.81 9.32 5.57
C LEU A 58 -7.82 10.39 5.99
N ARG A 59 -8.11 11.37 5.12
CA ARG A 59 -9.14 12.38 5.38
C ARG A 59 -10.57 11.83 5.25
N ALA A 60 -10.77 10.81 4.42
CA ALA A 60 -12.04 10.14 4.25
C ALA A 60 -12.38 9.18 5.41
N LEU A 61 -11.36 8.73 6.16
CA LEU A 61 -11.54 7.89 7.35
C LEU A 61 -12.06 8.67 8.57
N HIS A 62 -12.73 7.93 9.45
CA HIS A 62 -13.17 8.41 10.76
C HIS A 62 -11.95 8.79 11.63
N GLU A 63 -12.13 9.76 12.53
CA GLU A 63 -11.05 10.24 13.40
C GLU A 63 -10.40 9.12 14.23
N SER A 64 -11.20 8.16 14.70
CA SER A 64 -10.75 7.04 15.52
C SER A 64 -9.86 6.05 14.77
N GLU A 65 -9.99 5.96 13.45
CA GLU A 65 -9.20 5.06 12.59
C GLU A 65 -8.05 5.81 11.91
N ARG A 66 -8.09 7.14 11.87
CA ARG A 66 -7.13 7.96 11.14
C ARG A 66 -5.70 7.83 11.68
N ASP A 67 -5.53 7.71 12.99
CA ASP A 67 -4.20 7.61 13.60
C ASP A 67 -3.54 6.25 13.27
N GLU A 68 -4.28 5.16 13.46
CA GLU A 68 -3.85 3.79 13.10
C GLU A 68 -3.58 3.67 11.59
N ALA A 69 -4.50 4.17 10.77
CA ALA A 69 -4.33 4.17 9.31
C ALA A 69 -3.14 5.02 8.87
N ARG A 70 -2.85 6.13 9.55
CA ARG A 70 -1.70 6.99 9.25
C ARG A 70 -0.38 6.29 9.55
N GLU A 71 -0.30 5.59 10.68
CA GLU A 71 0.86 4.76 11.01
C GLU A 71 1.05 3.67 9.96
N LEU A 72 -0.02 2.91 9.66
CA LEU A 72 0.01 1.83 8.67
C LEU A 72 0.45 2.31 7.28
N ILE A 73 -0.10 3.42 6.77
CA ILE A 73 0.29 4.02 5.49
C ILE A 73 1.76 4.43 5.50
N GLY A 74 2.25 4.92 6.64
CA GLY A 74 3.65 5.25 6.84
C GLY A 74 4.55 4.02 6.72
N GLU A 75 4.22 2.94 7.43
CA GLU A 75 4.93 1.67 7.39
C GLU A 75 4.88 1.04 6.00
N PHE A 76 3.70 0.97 5.39
CA PHE A 76 3.50 0.42 4.05
C PHE A 76 4.32 1.17 3.00
N ARG A 77 4.34 2.50 3.06
CA ARG A 77 5.12 3.32 2.13
C ARG A 77 6.63 3.20 2.36
N ALA A 78 7.07 3.00 3.60
CA ALA A 78 8.45 2.68 3.90
C ALA A 78 8.84 1.31 3.33
N TYR A 79 7.98 0.31 3.50
CA TYR A 79 8.14 -1.04 2.95
C TYR A 79 8.24 -1.01 1.41
N LEU A 80 7.31 -0.33 0.72
CA LEU A 80 7.34 -0.21 -0.75
C LEU A 80 8.63 0.42 -1.27
N ARG A 81 9.22 1.35 -0.50
CA ARG A 81 10.49 1.98 -0.85
C ARG A 81 11.68 1.07 -0.58
N ASP A 82 11.70 0.41 0.57
CA ASP A 82 12.80 -0.47 1.00
C ASP A 82 12.95 -1.69 0.08
N TRP A 83 11.81 -2.28 -0.30
CA TRP A 83 11.73 -3.44 -1.16
C TRP A 83 11.69 -3.12 -2.67
N GLY A 84 11.84 -1.85 -3.05
CA GLY A 84 11.94 -1.44 -4.46
C GLY A 84 10.65 -1.57 -5.28
N TRP A 85 9.49 -1.72 -4.65
CA TRP A 85 8.20 -1.78 -5.35
C TRP A 85 7.89 -0.52 -6.15
N LEU A 86 8.35 0.64 -5.66
CA LEU A 86 8.23 1.92 -6.38
C LEU A 86 9.28 2.06 -7.50
N ASP A 87 10.43 1.40 -7.38
CA ASP A 87 11.45 1.36 -8.42
C ASP A 87 10.97 0.49 -9.60
N ALA A 88 10.30 -0.62 -9.33
CA ALA A 88 9.65 -1.46 -10.34
C ALA A 88 8.55 -0.74 -11.15
N LEU A 89 8.03 0.40 -10.66
CA LEU A 89 7.10 1.26 -11.39
C LEU A 89 7.79 2.24 -12.34
N HIS A 90 9.10 2.46 -12.17
CA HIS A 90 9.91 3.24 -13.08
C HIS A 90 10.48 2.28 -14.14
N PRO A 91 10.14 2.44 -15.43
CA PRO A 91 10.85 1.72 -16.47
C PRO A 91 12.28 2.25 -16.48
N VAL A 92 13.19 1.55 -15.79
CA VAL A 92 14.63 1.74 -15.96
C VAL A 92 14.97 1.41 -17.41
N ASN A 93 15.12 2.47 -18.20
CA ASN A 93 15.68 2.56 -19.55
C ASN A 93 15.86 1.24 -20.32
N GLN A 94 15.05 1.07 -21.39
CA GLN A 94 15.47 0.29 -22.55
C GLN A 94 16.81 0.84 -23.08
N PRO A 95 17.83 0.01 -23.32
CA PRO A 95 18.95 0.42 -24.17
C PRO A 95 18.45 0.56 -25.61
N ASP A 96 18.75 1.70 -26.24
CA ASP A 96 18.77 1.91 -27.70
C ASP A 96 19.96 1.13 -28.31
#